data_AF-A0AA39WAZ1-F1
#
_entry.id   AF-A0AA39WAZ1-F1
#
_cell.length_a   1.000
_cell.length_b   1.000
_cell.length_c   1.000
_cell.angle_alpha   90.00
_cell.angle_beta   90.00
_cell.angle_gamma   90.00
#
_symmetry.space_group_name_H-M   'P 1'
#
loop_
_entity.id
_entity.type
_entity.pdbx_description
1 polymer ?
#
loop_
_entity_poly.entity_id
_entity_poly.type
_entity_poly.pdbx_seq_one_letter_code
_entity_poly.pdbx_strand_id
1 'polypeptide(L)'
;MISTMTYYTVLHSSIYKALVTEFVKEAAAKKMKRVGSVAPFGACFSSENVKKTMTGPAVPIIDLVVKGNNAPWRIYGANSMVKVKKNVLCLGFVDWWIDAKNFNNFRRVSVGEQSFTV
;
A
#
# COMPACT_ATOMS: atom_id res chain seq x y z
N MET A 1 9.96 5.34 10.12
CA MET A 1 9.47 6.72 10.35
C MET A 1 7.95 6.68 10.45
N ILE A 2 7.35 7.32 11.46
CA ILE A 2 5.90 7.52 11.53
C ILE A 2 5.64 8.98 11.12
N SER A 3 4.72 9.20 10.19
CA SER A 3 4.42 10.52 9.64
C SER A 3 2.91 10.75 9.62
N THR A 4 2.50 11.95 10.00
CA THR A 4 1.11 12.43 9.85
C THR A 4 0.94 13.31 8.61
N MET A 5 2.03 13.68 7.94
CA MET A 5 2.00 14.49 6.70
C MET A 5 1.63 13.65 5.47
N THR A 6 1.77 12.32 5.56
CA THR A 6 1.47 11.37 4.48
C THR A 6 0.32 10.46 4.92
N TYR A 7 -0.83 10.55 4.25
CA TYR A 7 -2.03 9.75 4.55
C TYR A 7 -1.94 8.28 4.09
N TYR A 8 -0.83 7.88 3.48
CA TYR A 8 -0.54 6.52 3.02
C TYR A 8 0.89 6.12 3.40
N THR A 9 1.15 4.82 3.48
CA THR A 9 2.47 4.31 3.88
C THR A 9 3.39 4.23 2.70
N VAL A 10 4.54 4.90 2.77
CA VAL A 10 5.59 4.81 1.76
C VAL A 10 6.58 3.72 2.15
N LEU A 11 6.87 2.80 1.24
CA LEU A 11 7.79 1.69 1.45
C LEU A 11 8.93 1.72 0.43
N HIS A 12 10.12 1.27 0.87
CA HIS A 12 11.23 1.01 -0.02
C HIS A 12 10.84 -0.05 -1.07
N SER A 13 11.31 0.08 -2.31
CA SER A 13 10.77 -0.64 -3.47
C SER A 13 10.84 -2.17 -3.32
N SER A 14 11.87 -2.70 -2.66
CA SER A 14 11.98 -4.14 -2.39
C SER A 14 10.86 -4.65 -1.47
N ILE A 15 10.59 -3.92 -0.38
CA ILE A 15 9.54 -4.26 0.59
C ILE A 15 8.16 -4.06 -0.05
N TYR A 16 7.97 -2.96 -0.78
CA TYR A 16 6.72 -2.67 -1.49
C TYR A 16 6.36 -3.80 -2.47
N LYS A 17 7.31 -4.22 -3.31
CA LYS A 17 7.09 -5.29 -4.29
C LYS A 17 6.74 -6.61 -3.61
N ALA A 18 7.47 -6.99 -2.55
CA ALA A 18 7.19 -8.22 -1.80
C ALA A 18 5.79 -8.19 -1.17
N LEU A 19 5.45 -7.09 -0.48
CA LEU A 19 4.15 -6.92 0.17
C LEU A 19 3.00 -6.96 -0.85
N VAL A 20 3.10 -6.20 -1.94
CA VAL A 20 2.04 -6.16 -2.97
C VAL A 20 1.86 -7.51 -3.63
N THR A 21 2.96 -8.23 -3.90
CA THR A 21 2.91 -9.55 -4.54
C THR A 21 2.14 -10.53 -3.66
N GLU A 22 2.51 -10.63 -2.38
CA GLU A 22 1.85 -11.56 -1.46
C GLU A 22 0.41 -11.11 -1.17
N PHE A 23 0.16 -9.81 -1.02
CA PHE A 23 -1.18 -9.29 -0.80
C PHE A 23 -2.11 -9.59 -1.97
N VAL A 24 -1.64 -9.44 -3.22
CA VAL A 24 -2.44 -9.75 -4.42
C VAL A 24 -2.76 -11.24 -4.49
N LYS A 25 -1.81 -12.11 -4.12
CA LYS A 25 -2.01 -13.56 -4.06
C LYS A 25 -3.07 -13.94 -3.02
N GLU A 26 -2.96 -13.41 -1.80
CA GLU A 26 -3.96 -13.63 -0.74
C GLU A 26 -5.33 -13.03 -1.08
N ALA A 27 -5.35 -11.88 -1.75
CA ALA A 27 -6.58 -11.26 -2.24
C ALA A 27 -7.28 -12.15 -3.29
N ALA A 28 -6.51 -12.80 -4.17
CA ALA A 28 -7.04 -13.74 -5.14
C ALA A 28 -7.64 -14.99 -4.45
N ALA A 29 -6.99 -15.51 -3.40
CA ALA A 29 -7.54 -16.61 -2.59
C ALA A 29 -8.88 -16.21 -1.90
N LYS A 30 -9.03 -14.94 -1.54
CA LYS A 30 -10.29 -14.35 -1.04
C LYS A 30 -11.28 -13.94 -2.14
N LYS A 31 -11.03 -14.33 -3.41
CA LYS A 31 -11.88 -14.01 -4.58
C LYS A 31 -12.05 -12.51 -4.84
N MET A 32 -11.07 -11.70 -4.44
CA MET A 32 -11.05 -10.28 -4.78
C MET A 32 -10.61 -10.09 -6.24
N LYS A 33 -11.36 -9.28 -7.00
CA LYS A 33 -11.03 -9.00 -8.40
C LYS A 33 -10.06 -7.82 -8.49
N ARG A 34 -8.85 -8.04 -9.00
CA ARG A 34 -7.90 -6.95 -9.29
C ARG A 34 -8.44 -6.10 -10.45
N VAL A 35 -8.28 -4.79 -10.34
CA VAL A 35 -8.65 -3.81 -11.38
C VAL A 35 -7.44 -2.95 -11.74
N GLY A 36 -7.59 -2.09 -12.75
CA GLY A 36 -6.57 -1.11 -13.10
C GLY A 36 -6.14 -0.27 -11.90
N SER A 37 -4.82 -0.12 -11.73
CA SER A 37 -4.24 0.68 -10.66
C SER A 37 -4.63 2.16 -10.80
N VAL A 38 -4.80 2.84 -9.67
CA VAL A 38 -5.17 4.26 -9.61
C VAL A 38 -4.04 4.98 -8.89
N ALA A 39 -3.31 5.85 -9.58
CA ALA A 39 -2.22 6.61 -8.99
C ALA A 39 -2.67 7.34 -7.70
N PRO A 40 -1.84 7.34 -6.65
CA PRO A 40 -0.46 6.81 -6.57
C PRO A 40 -0.36 5.31 -6.24
N PHE A 41 -1.48 4.59 -6.13
CA PHE A 41 -1.51 3.20 -5.66
C PHE A 41 -1.27 2.19 -6.79
N GLY A 42 -0.41 1.19 -6.55
CA GLY A 42 -0.09 0.17 -7.55
C GLY A 42 -0.92 -1.11 -7.48
N ALA A 43 -1.79 -1.27 -6.47
CA ALA A 43 -2.68 -2.42 -6.34
C ALA A 43 -4.09 -1.98 -5.95
N CYS A 44 -5.05 -2.20 -6.86
CA CYS A 44 -6.45 -1.85 -6.66
C CYS A 44 -7.36 -3.03 -7.01
N PHE A 45 -8.51 -3.08 -6.34
CA PHE A 45 -9.47 -4.18 -6.39
C PHE A 45 -10.90 -3.64 -6.50
N SER A 46 -11.78 -4.41 -7.15
CA SER A 46 -13.22 -4.13 -7.13
C SER A 46 -13.75 -4.32 -5.71
N SER A 47 -14.55 -3.38 -5.24
CA SER A 47 -15.19 -3.45 -3.93
C SER A 47 -16.54 -4.16 -3.95
N GLU A 48 -17.04 -4.60 -5.12
CA GLU A 48 -18.39 -5.14 -5.30
C GLU A 48 -18.62 -6.43 -4.49
N ASN A 49 -17.62 -7.31 -4.45
CA ASN A 49 -17.69 -8.59 -3.74
C ASN A 49 -16.96 -8.57 -2.38
N VAL A 50 -16.49 -7.39 -1.94
CA VAL A 50 -15.76 -7.25 -0.68
C VAL A 50 -16.76 -6.97 0.43
N LYS A 51 -16.93 -7.94 1.34
CA LYS A 51 -17.80 -7.80 2.52
C LYS A 51 -17.27 -6.69 3.43
N LYS A 52 -18.17 -5.99 4.12
CA LYS A 52 -17.82 -5.08 5.22
C LYS A 52 -17.84 -5.84 6.54
N THR A 53 -16.84 -5.59 7.39
CA THR A 53 -16.75 -6.12 8.75
C THR A 53 -16.61 -4.97 9.75
N MET A 54 -16.60 -5.28 11.04
CA MET A 54 -16.33 -4.29 12.09
C MET A 54 -14.96 -3.62 11.95
N THR A 55 -13.99 -4.28 11.31
CA THR A 55 -12.63 -3.78 11.10
C THR A 55 -12.40 -3.30 9.67
N GLY A 56 -13.46 -2.90 8.97
CA GLY A 56 -13.42 -2.40 7.60
C GLY A 56 -13.67 -3.47 6.52
N PRO A 57 -13.20 -3.25 5.28
CA PRO A 57 -13.35 -4.23 4.19
C PRO A 57 -12.69 -5.58 4.53
N ALA A 58 -13.34 -6.69 4.17
CA ALA A 58 -12.85 -8.05 4.38
C ALA A 58 -11.71 -8.42 3.41
N VAL A 59 -10.55 -7.79 3.60
CA VAL A 59 -9.34 -7.98 2.79
C VAL A 59 -8.27 -8.77 3.57
N PRO A 60 -7.16 -9.19 2.93
CA PRO A 60 -6.03 -9.75 3.66
C PRO A 60 -5.56 -8.83 4.80
N ILE A 61 -5.29 -9.44 5.95
CA ILE A 61 -4.72 -8.77 7.12
C ILE A 61 -3.20 -8.75 6.94
N ILE A 62 -2.56 -7.62 7.25
CA ILE A 62 -1.10 -7.50 7.20
C ILE A 62 -0.59 -7.51 8.64
N ASP A 63 0.27 -8.47 8.96
CA ASP A 63 0.90 -8.58 10.28
C ASP A 63 2.37 -8.14 10.16
N LEU A 64 2.73 -7.06 10.87
CA LEU A 64 4.12 -6.58 10.96
C LEU A 64 4.78 -7.15 12.21
N VAL A 65 5.77 -8.02 12.03
CA VAL A 65 6.54 -8.61 13.13
C VAL A 65 7.76 -7.74 13.39
N VAL A 66 7.83 -7.15 14.58
CA VAL A 66 8.95 -6.30 15.00
C VAL A 66 9.86 -7.08 15.95
N LYS A 67 11.17 -7.06 15.68
CA LYS A 67 12.17 -7.75 16.52
C LYS A 67 12.07 -7.25 17.96
N GLY A 68 12.02 -8.19 18.92
CA GLY A 68 11.91 -7.88 20.35
C GLY A 68 10.49 -7.73 20.87
N ASN A 69 9.48 -7.86 20.00
CA ASN A 69 8.08 -7.87 20.40
C ASN A 69 7.42 -9.18 19.96
N ASN A 70 6.76 -9.89 20.89
CA ASN A 70 6.15 -11.19 20.60
C ASN A 70 4.76 -11.08 19.94
N ALA A 71 4.18 -9.88 19.90
CA ALA A 71 2.88 -9.61 19.29
C ALA A 71 3.05 -8.88 17.95
N PRO A 72 2.47 -9.37 16.85
CA PRO A 72 2.50 -8.67 15.57
C PRO A 72 1.65 -7.41 15.63
N TRP A 73 2.11 -6.34 14.99
CA TRP A 73 1.27 -5.18 14.74
C TRP A 73 0.37 -5.47 13.54
N ARG A 74 -0.92 -5.67 13.85
CA ARG A 74 -1.93 -6.07 12.88
C ARG A 74 -2.57 -4.86 12.19
N ILE A 75 -2.56 -4.87 10.86
CA ILE A 75 -3.18 -3.87 10.01
C ILE A 75 -4.40 -4.50 9.33
N TYR A 76 -5.58 -4.03 9.74
CA TYR A 76 -6.87 -4.45 9.20
C TYR A 76 -7.27 -3.66 7.95
N GLY A 77 -8.31 -4.14 7.25
CA GLY A 77 -8.85 -3.52 6.05
C GLY A 77 -9.24 -2.04 6.18
N ALA A 78 -9.72 -1.62 7.36
CA ALA A 78 -10.00 -0.21 7.63
C ALA A 78 -8.76 0.70 7.55
N ASN A 79 -7.58 0.13 7.80
CA ASN A 79 -6.30 0.85 7.78
C ASN A 79 -5.54 0.61 6.46
N SER A 80 -5.61 -0.61 5.91
CA SER A 80 -4.84 -1.01 4.72
C SER A 80 -5.49 -0.60 3.40
N MET A 81 -6.79 -0.30 3.36
CA MET A 81 -7.51 -0.02 2.11
C MET A 81 -8.03 1.40 2.05
N VAL A 82 -7.81 2.05 0.91
CA VAL A 82 -8.30 3.38 0.57
C VAL A 82 -9.40 3.26 -0.49
N LYS A 83 -10.56 3.84 -0.24
CA LYS A 83 -11.63 3.93 -1.23
C LYS A 83 -11.38 5.10 -2.17
N VAL A 84 -10.93 4.80 -3.39
CA VAL A 84 -10.58 5.84 -4.39
C VAL A 84 -11.73 6.17 -5.35
N LYS A 85 -12.66 5.23 -5.58
CA LYS A 85 -13.86 5.40 -6.40
C LYS A 85 -15.02 4.61 -5.80
N LYS A 86 -16.24 4.79 -6.34
CA LYS A 86 -17.47 4.12 -5.84
C LYS A 86 -17.28 2.60 -5.66
N ASN A 87 -16.64 1.94 -6.63
CA ASN A 87 -16.46 0.49 -6.68
C ASN A 87 -14.98 0.05 -6.65
N VAL A 88 -14.05 0.91 -6.23
CA VAL A 88 -12.60 0.61 -6.25
C VAL A 88 -11.96 0.88 -4.89
N LEU A 89 -11.31 -0.14 -4.35
CA LEU A 89 -10.47 -0.07 -3.15
C LEU A 89 -9.02 -0.30 -3.56
N CYS A 90 -8.11 0.57 -3.13
CA CYS A 90 -6.68 0.44 -3.37
C CYS A 90 -5.93 0.17 -2.07
N LEU A 91 -4.85 -0.60 -2.16
CA LEU A 91 -3.95 -0.82 -1.04
C LEU A 91 -3.22 0.50 -0.72
N GLY A 92 -3.31 0.96 0.52
CA GLY A 92 -2.78 2.24 1.02
C GLY A 92 -1.26 2.28 1.21
N PHE A 93 -0.52 1.49 0.43
CA PHE A 93 0.93 1.45 0.41
C PHE A 93 1.43 1.92 -0.95
N VAL A 94 2.49 2.73 -0.96
CA VAL A 94 3.06 3.34 -2.17
C VAL A 94 4.56 3.08 -2.22
N ASP A 95 5.08 2.82 -3.41
CA ASP A 95 6.52 2.71 -3.64
C ASP A 95 7.16 4.09 -3.51
N TRP A 96 8.22 4.21 -2.71
CA TRP A 96 8.94 5.46 -2.52
C TRP A 96 9.42 6.08 -3.85
N TRP A 97 9.76 5.26 -4.85
CA TRP A 97 10.18 5.77 -6.16
C TRP A 97 9.03 6.45 -6.92
N ILE A 98 7.80 5.98 -6.72
CA ILE A 98 6.60 6.57 -7.31
C ILE A 98 6.19 7.82 -6.53
N ASP A 99 6.32 7.79 -5.20
CA ASP A 99 6.07 8.94 -4.34
C ASP A 99 7.03 10.10 -4.65
N ALA A 100 8.32 9.82 -4.83
CA ALA A 100 9.33 10.80 -5.26
C ALA A 100 8.99 11.49 -6.60
N LYS A 101 8.25 10.81 -7.50
CA LYS A 101 7.77 11.40 -8.76
C LYS A 101 6.51 12.26 -8.57
N ASN A 102 5.69 11.98 -7.56
CA ASN A 102 4.55 12.83 -7.20
C ASN A 102 4.97 14.08 -6.42
N PHE A 103 6.16 14.05 -5.80
CA PHE A 103 6.83 15.25 -5.26
C PHE A 103 7.24 16.27 -6.33
N ASN A 104 7.09 15.98 -7.64
CA ASN A 104 7.35 16.95 -8.71
C ASN A 104 6.43 18.19 -8.70
N ASN A 105 5.41 18.24 -7.83
CA ASN A 105 4.68 19.48 -7.51
C ASN A 105 5.35 20.37 -6.44
N PHE A 106 6.42 19.89 -5.80
CA PHE A 106 7.37 20.74 -5.07
C PHE A 106 8.54 21.07 -6.01
N ARG A 107 8.70 22.38 -6.29
CA ARG A 107 9.72 22.88 -7.22
C ARG A 107 11.12 22.38 -6.83
N ARG A 108 11.77 21.72 -7.81
CA ARG A 108 13.21 21.41 -7.96
C ARG A 108 14.01 21.12 -6.69
N VAL A 109 14.62 19.93 -6.67
CA VAL A 109 16.05 19.84 -6.38
C VAL A 109 16.69 18.95 -7.45
N SER A 110 17.57 19.53 -8.25
CA SER A 110 18.46 18.76 -9.12
C SER A 110 19.61 18.21 -8.27
N VAL A 111 19.91 16.92 -8.36
CA VAL A 111 21.26 16.42 -8.12
C VAL A 111 21.55 15.37 -9.19
N GLY A 112 22.65 15.57 -9.90
CA GLY A 112 23.04 14.81 -11.08
C GLY A 112 23.51 13.39 -10.80
N GLU A 113 24.10 12.84 -11.86
CA GLU A 113 24.64 11.50 -12.07
C GLU A 113 25.52 11.00 -10.91
N GLN A 114 24.92 10.31 -9.95
CA GLN A 114 25.64 9.44 -9.02
C GLN A 114 24.70 8.43 -8.35
N SER A 115 25.04 7.16 -8.57
CA SER A 115 24.41 5.98 -7.99
C SER A 115 25.02 5.69 -6.63
N PHE A 116 24.22 5.27 -5.64
CA PHE A 116 24.77 4.62 -4.44
C PHE A 116 23.99 3.34 -4.09
N THR A 117 24.80 2.31 -3.82
CA THR A 117 24.50 0.92 -3.48
C THR A 117 23.96 0.81 -2.04
N VAL A 118 23.24 -0.30 -1.78
CA VAL A 118 22.59 -0.65 -0.50
C VAL A 118 23.49 -0.47 0.71
#